data_AF-A0A971RKU4-F1
#
_entry.id   AF-A0A971RKU4-F1
#
_cell.length_a   1.000
_cell.length_b   1.000
_cell.length_c   1.000
_cell.angle_alpha   90.00
_cell.angle_beta   90.00
_cell.angle_gamma   90.00
#
_symmetry.space_group_name_H-M   'P 1'
#
loop_
_entity.id
_entity.type
_entity.pdbx_description
1 polymer ?
#
loop_
_entity_poly.entity_id
_entity_poly.type
_entity_poly.pdbx_seq_one_letter_code
_entity_poly.pdbx_strand_id
1 'polypeptide(L)'
;MKDYTSDHSRDFLLKPQEEILNQITAWLRRHSFSPEDIAKAEEIWVEYIKKSGNYRASSRTWAAAVIYFLGKIRGHKWLNQAFLAKSFSVSPGSISQRWQQIHRALREAEGRDGTEEAAEGFFTPVAAEVFRKLMNYTQSTDKWKNFVGDIFFQFVGVETPPLPIDLILELLIFITCDRTLPGGKKIIDYFLEENAESLRAEEEEFLQSIRASRFGLFRVEAILNGTRLLLTDFYRGNEVEVLVRETGQIEQGDIIMSRIIPAEREGLWRFGGNLVTLRPSAAKELSDLAGKWFWEFSVANKGWATGESFIQENSFRFWRWLIGN
;
A
#
# COMPACT_ATOMS: atom_id res chain seq x y z
N MET A 1 -33.38 31.32 -5.23
CA MET A 1 -32.02 31.50 -4.68
C MET A 1 -31.08 30.88 -5.72
N LYS A 2 -30.28 31.69 -6.42
CA LYS A 2 -29.45 31.22 -7.54
C LYS A 2 -28.23 30.47 -7.01
N ASP A 3 -28.02 29.26 -7.50
CA ASP A 3 -26.79 28.47 -7.33
C ASP A 3 -25.60 29.26 -7.88
N TYR A 4 -24.62 29.59 -7.05
CA TYR A 4 -23.54 30.54 -7.38
C TYR A 4 -22.13 29.95 -7.30
N THR A 5 -21.97 28.62 -7.29
CA THR A 5 -20.64 27.98 -7.14
C THR A 5 -20.27 26.93 -8.19
N SER A 6 -21.17 26.57 -9.11
CA SER A 6 -20.90 25.52 -10.11
C SER A 6 -20.28 25.99 -11.43
N ASP A 7 -20.37 27.27 -11.78
CA ASP A 7 -20.03 27.74 -13.13
C ASP A 7 -18.52 28.02 -13.32
N HIS A 8 -17.86 28.54 -12.28
CA HIS A 8 -16.44 28.95 -12.34
C HIS A 8 -15.42 27.79 -12.35
N SER A 9 -15.85 26.55 -12.08
CA SER A 9 -14.95 25.39 -12.08
C SER A 9 -14.79 24.75 -13.46
N ARG A 10 -15.59 25.15 -14.46
CA ARG A 10 -15.62 24.52 -15.78
C ARG A 10 -14.81 25.27 -16.83
N ASP A 11 -14.56 26.55 -16.60
CA ASP A 11 -13.93 27.47 -17.55
C ASP A 11 -12.49 27.08 -17.96
N PHE A 12 -11.82 26.20 -17.21
CA PHE A 12 -10.46 25.74 -17.51
C PHE A 12 -10.41 24.40 -18.27
N LEU A 13 -11.54 23.72 -18.46
CA LEU A 13 -11.58 22.40 -19.10
C LEU A 13 -11.57 22.52 -20.64
N LEU A 14 -10.75 21.69 -21.29
CA LEU A 14 -10.81 21.49 -22.74
C LEU A 14 -12.05 20.67 -23.11
N LYS A 15 -12.59 20.87 -24.32
CA LYS A 15 -13.79 20.18 -24.82
C LYS A 15 -13.86 18.67 -24.53
N PRO A 16 -12.79 17.87 -24.72
CA PRO A 16 -12.89 16.43 -24.46
C PRO A 16 -12.84 16.09 -22.96
N GLN A 17 -12.33 16.99 -22.10
CA GLN A 17 -12.42 16.86 -20.63
C GLN A 17 -13.83 17.19 -20.14
N GLU A 18 -14.46 18.19 -20.76
CA GLU A 18 -15.86 18.56 -20.50
C GLU A 18 -16.82 17.45 -20.93
N GLU A 19 -16.55 16.76 -22.06
CA GLU A 19 -17.33 15.61 -22.51
C GLU A 19 -17.39 14.49 -21.46
N ILE A 20 -16.25 14.21 -20.82
CA ILE A 20 -16.16 13.22 -19.73
C ILE A 20 -16.99 13.66 -18.53
N LEU A 21 -16.87 14.93 -18.12
CA LEU A 21 -17.65 15.50 -17.02
C LEU A 21 -19.16 15.43 -17.29
N ASN A 22 -19.58 15.77 -18.51
CA ASN A 22 -20.97 15.67 -18.93
C ASN A 22 -21.46 14.22 -18.90
N GLN A 23 -20.62 13.26 -19.27
CA GLN A 23 -20.97 11.85 -19.18
C GLN A 23 -21.12 11.36 -17.74
N ILE A 24 -20.25 11.80 -16.82
CA ILE A 24 -20.33 11.50 -15.39
C ILE A 24 -21.63 12.03 -14.81
N THR A 25 -21.89 13.32 -15.00
CA THR A 25 -23.05 14.01 -14.40
C THR A 25 -24.37 13.51 -14.99
N ALA A 26 -24.44 13.26 -16.30
CA ALA A 26 -25.63 12.69 -16.94
C ALA A 26 -25.93 11.27 -16.41
N TRP A 27 -24.91 10.45 -16.19
CA TRP A 27 -25.09 9.12 -15.64
C TRP A 27 -25.59 9.15 -14.20
N LEU A 28 -24.98 9.98 -13.34
CA LEU A 28 -25.37 10.14 -11.94
C LEU A 28 -26.81 10.66 -11.79
N ARG A 29 -27.19 11.66 -12.60
CA ARG A 29 -28.56 12.18 -12.64
C ARG A 29 -29.57 11.10 -13.05
N ARG A 30 -29.25 10.30 -14.07
CA ARG A 30 -30.12 9.21 -14.53
C ARG A 30 -30.34 8.15 -13.46
N HIS A 31 -29.36 7.95 -12.57
CA HIS A 31 -29.44 6.99 -11.47
C HIS A 31 -29.85 7.63 -10.14
N SER A 32 -30.40 8.84 -10.16
CA SER A 32 -30.96 9.54 -8.99
C SER A 32 -29.96 9.77 -7.85
N PHE A 33 -28.69 9.98 -8.16
CA PHE A 33 -27.70 10.42 -7.16
C PHE A 33 -28.01 11.82 -6.66
N SER A 34 -27.62 12.09 -5.41
CA SER A 34 -27.84 13.39 -4.78
C SER A 34 -27.05 14.50 -5.49
N PRO A 35 -27.49 15.77 -5.41
CA PRO A 35 -26.71 16.91 -5.91
C PRO A 35 -25.30 16.98 -5.29
N GLU A 36 -25.15 16.57 -4.03
CA GLU A 36 -23.85 16.52 -3.33
C GLU A 36 -22.91 15.48 -3.96
N ASP A 37 -23.44 14.30 -4.32
CA ASP A 37 -22.67 13.25 -4.99
C ASP A 37 -22.25 13.63 -6.40
N ILE A 38 -23.14 14.33 -7.11
CA ILE A 38 -22.84 14.89 -8.43
C ILE A 38 -21.70 15.91 -8.28
N ALA A 39 -21.83 16.87 -7.36
CA ALA A 39 -20.79 17.86 -7.09
C ALA A 39 -19.46 17.21 -6.71
N LYS A 40 -19.47 16.15 -5.88
CA LYS A 40 -18.25 15.45 -5.50
C LYS A 40 -17.59 14.72 -6.68
N ALA A 41 -18.38 14.11 -7.57
CA ALA A 41 -17.84 13.51 -8.79
C ALA A 41 -17.24 14.55 -9.73
N GLU A 42 -17.88 15.72 -9.85
CA GLU A 42 -17.34 16.85 -10.61
C GLU A 42 -15.99 17.31 -10.04
N GLU A 43 -15.90 17.46 -8.72
CA GLU A 43 -14.67 17.82 -8.00
C GLU A 43 -13.54 16.82 -8.26
N ILE A 44 -13.80 15.50 -8.14
CA ILE A 44 -12.80 14.44 -8.40
C ILE A 44 -12.20 14.58 -9.81
N TRP A 45 -13.04 14.77 -10.82
CA TRP A 45 -12.60 14.89 -12.20
C TRP A 45 -11.81 16.18 -12.44
N VAL A 46 -12.34 17.30 -11.97
CA VAL A 46 -11.73 18.63 -12.08
C VAL A 46 -10.35 18.66 -11.43
N GLU A 47 -10.22 18.15 -10.22
CA GLU A 47 -8.95 18.13 -9.49
C GLU A 47 -7.94 17.20 -10.18
N TYR A 48 -8.37 16.03 -10.67
CA TYR A 48 -7.50 15.15 -11.45
C TYR A 48 -6.94 15.85 -12.69
N ILE A 49 -7.78 16.55 -13.45
CA ILE A 49 -7.37 17.24 -14.67
C ILE A 49 -6.40 18.39 -14.36
N LYS A 50 -6.67 19.20 -13.32
CA LYS A 50 -5.75 20.26 -12.90
C LYS A 50 -4.33 19.74 -12.60
N LYS A 51 -4.25 18.53 -12.05
CA LYS A 51 -2.99 17.92 -11.58
C LYS A 51 -2.24 17.17 -12.67
N SER A 52 -2.94 16.31 -13.41
CA SER A 52 -2.30 15.41 -14.37
C SER A 52 -2.28 15.98 -15.79
N GLY A 53 -3.31 16.75 -16.17
CA GLY A 53 -3.49 17.28 -17.53
C GLY A 53 -3.64 16.23 -18.64
N ASN A 54 -3.41 14.94 -18.36
CA ASN A 54 -3.25 13.89 -19.34
C ASN A 54 -4.33 12.80 -19.17
N TYR A 55 -5.01 12.50 -20.29
CA TYR A 55 -6.03 11.47 -20.36
C TYR A 55 -6.02 10.84 -21.77
N ARG A 56 -5.36 9.68 -21.93
CA ARG A 56 -5.25 8.97 -23.24
C ARG A 56 -6.29 7.89 -23.47
N ALA A 57 -7.19 7.68 -22.51
CA ALA A 57 -8.24 6.66 -22.55
C ALA A 57 -9.57 7.21 -23.08
N SER A 58 -10.48 6.31 -23.46
CA SER A 58 -11.82 6.71 -23.90
C SER A 58 -12.60 7.43 -22.81
N SER A 59 -13.46 8.37 -23.22
CA SER A 59 -14.30 9.16 -22.32
C SER A 59 -15.12 8.29 -21.36
N ARG A 60 -15.68 7.19 -21.90
CA ARG A 60 -16.44 6.18 -21.15
C ARG A 60 -15.65 5.54 -20.02
N THR A 61 -14.36 5.27 -20.24
CA THR A 61 -13.51 4.63 -19.23
C THR A 61 -13.24 5.58 -18.07
N TRP A 62 -12.97 6.85 -18.36
CA TRP A 62 -12.75 7.88 -17.34
C TRP A 62 -14.03 8.17 -16.56
N ALA A 63 -15.17 8.26 -17.22
CA ALA A 63 -16.45 8.45 -16.56
C ALA A 63 -16.77 7.31 -15.59
N ALA A 64 -16.59 6.06 -16.03
CA ALA A 64 -16.76 4.88 -15.19
C ALA A 64 -15.79 4.87 -13.99
N ALA A 65 -14.54 5.29 -14.18
CA ALA A 65 -13.53 5.33 -13.12
C ALA A 65 -13.83 6.40 -12.05
N VAL A 66 -14.30 7.59 -12.44
CA VAL A 66 -14.71 8.64 -11.48
C VAL A 66 -15.92 8.18 -10.67
N ILE A 67 -16.93 7.59 -11.32
CA ILE A 67 -18.12 7.06 -10.63
C ILE A 67 -17.77 5.91 -9.70
N TYR A 68 -16.85 5.03 -10.11
CA TYR A 68 -16.32 3.98 -9.25
C TYR A 68 -15.62 4.55 -8.02
N PHE A 69 -14.81 5.61 -8.21
CA PHE A 69 -14.16 6.30 -7.09
C PHE A 69 -15.19 6.90 -6.13
N LEU A 70 -16.18 7.64 -6.64
CA LEU A 70 -17.27 8.18 -5.82
C LEU A 70 -17.95 7.07 -5.00
N GLY A 71 -18.27 5.93 -5.65
CA GLY A 71 -18.86 4.77 -4.99
C GLY A 71 -18.02 4.23 -3.84
N LYS A 72 -16.68 4.23 -3.98
CA LYS A 72 -15.76 3.85 -2.91
C LYS A 72 -15.79 4.85 -1.74
N ILE A 73 -15.74 6.14 -2.02
CA ILE A 73 -15.77 7.20 -0.98
C ILE A 73 -17.07 7.14 -0.17
N ARG A 74 -18.21 6.89 -0.84
CA ARG A 74 -19.53 6.84 -0.21
C ARG A 74 -19.92 5.47 0.33
N GLY A 75 -19.08 4.44 0.17
CA GLY A 75 -19.37 3.08 0.62
C GLY A 75 -20.47 2.35 -0.17
N HIS A 76 -20.74 2.76 -1.41
CA HIS A 76 -21.74 2.12 -2.27
C HIS A 76 -21.22 0.81 -2.87
N LYS A 77 -21.41 -0.30 -2.13
CA LYS A 77 -20.94 -1.64 -2.55
C LYS A 77 -21.47 -2.12 -3.90
N TRP A 78 -22.67 -1.67 -4.29
CA TRP A 78 -23.30 -2.05 -5.57
C TRP A 78 -22.65 -1.35 -6.78
N LEU A 79 -21.98 -0.20 -6.58
CA LEU A 79 -21.22 0.51 -7.61
C LEU A 79 -19.82 -0.12 -7.79
N ASN A 80 -19.78 -1.40 -8.14
CA ASN A 80 -18.53 -2.12 -8.37
C ASN A 80 -18.06 -2.05 -9.85
N GLN A 81 -16.82 -2.47 -10.10
CA GLN A 81 -16.20 -2.44 -11.42
C GLN A 81 -16.97 -3.29 -12.46
N ALA A 82 -17.53 -4.43 -12.06
CA ALA A 82 -18.26 -5.31 -12.96
C ALA A 82 -19.57 -4.65 -13.44
N PHE A 83 -20.29 -4.02 -12.52
CA PHE A 83 -21.50 -3.25 -12.84
C PHE A 83 -21.17 -2.09 -13.79
N LEU A 84 -20.18 -1.27 -13.44
CA LEU A 84 -19.81 -0.09 -14.26
C LEU A 84 -19.20 -0.47 -15.61
N ALA A 85 -18.41 -1.56 -15.68
CA ALA A 85 -17.89 -2.10 -16.94
C ALA A 85 -19.02 -2.44 -17.91
N LYS A 86 -20.08 -3.08 -17.42
CA LYS A 86 -21.28 -3.39 -18.21
C LYS A 86 -22.01 -2.11 -18.63
N SER A 87 -22.24 -1.18 -17.70
CA SER A 87 -22.97 0.06 -17.95
C SER A 87 -22.29 1.00 -18.95
N PHE A 88 -20.95 1.02 -18.97
CA PHE A 88 -20.15 1.89 -19.83
C PHE A 88 -19.56 1.16 -21.05
N SER A 89 -19.77 -0.15 -21.17
CA SER A 89 -19.20 -1.02 -22.21
C SER A 89 -17.66 -0.89 -22.29
N VAL A 90 -17.00 -1.04 -21.14
CA VAL A 90 -15.53 -1.00 -20.98
C VAL A 90 -15.06 -2.23 -20.19
N SER A 91 -13.76 -2.50 -20.13
CA SER A 91 -13.25 -3.61 -19.32
C SER A 91 -13.11 -3.22 -17.84
N PRO A 92 -13.34 -4.14 -16.88
CA PRO A 92 -13.12 -3.87 -15.46
C PRO A 92 -11.66 -3.44 -15.16
N GLY A 93 -10.70 -4.04 -15.85
CA GLY A 93 -9.28 -3.71 -15.72
C GLY A 93 -8.95 -2.27 -16.13
N SER A 94 -9.60 -1.74 -17.18
CA SER A 94 -9.37 -0.35 -17.59
C SER A 94 -9.97 0.64 -16.59
N ILE A 95 -11.12 0.32 -15.96
CA ILE A 95 -11.67 1.11 -14.85
C ILE A 95 -10.70 1.11 -13.67
N SER A 96 -10.17 -0.06 -13.30
CA SER A 96 -9.24 -0.19 -12.17
C SER A 96 -7.97 0.64 -12.38
N GLN A 97 -7.37 0.56 -13.57
CA GLN A 97 -6.16 1.30 -13.91
C GLN A 97 -6.40 2.82 -13.83
N ARG A 98 -7.54 3.31 -14.31
CA ARG A 98 -7.87 4.74 -14.30
C ARG A 98 -8.25 5.23 -12.91
N TRP A 99 -8.98 4.42 -12.15
CA TRP A 99 -9.25 4.71 -10.74
C TRP A 99 -7.94 4.84 -9.95
N GLN A 100 -6.98 3.94 -10.14
CA GLN A 100 -5.66 4.04 -9.52
C GLN A 100 -4.93 5.33 -9.94
N GLN A 101 -5.03 5.75 -11.20
CA GLN A 101 -4.44 7.00 -11.67
C GLN A 101 -5.08 8.23 -11.00
N ILE A 102 -6.41 8.27 -10.89
CA ILE A 102 -7.11 9.37 -10.22
C ILE A 102 -6.74 9.37 -8.73
N HIS A 103 -6.82 8.21 -8.09
CA HIS A 103 -6.49 8.05 -6.68
C HIS A 103 -5.04 8.47 -6.38
N ARG A 104 -4.07 8.07 -7.22
CA ARG A 104 -2.67 8.48 -7.08
C ARG A 104 -2.50 10.00 -7.22
N ALA A 105 -2.98 10.58 -8.31
CA ALA A 105 -2.84 12.02 -8.57
C ALA A 105 -3.53 12.89 -7.51
N LEU A 106 -4.67 12.44 -6.96
CA LEU A 106 -5.35 13.13 -5.88
C LEU A 106 -4.64 12.92 -4.53
N ARG A 107 -4.07 11.73 -4.26
CA ARG A 107 -3.28 11.47 -3.05
C ARG A 107 -1.94 12.21 -2.99
N GLU A 108 -1.31 12.47 -4.14
CA GLU A 108 -0.14 13.34 -4.22
C GLU A 108 -0.47 14.77 -3.73
N ALA A 109 -1.73 15.23 -3.80
CA ALA A 109 -2.16 16.48 -3.11
C ALA A 109 -2.36 16.30 -1.60
N GLU A 110 -2.92 15.17 -1.18
CA GLU A 110 -3.24 14.90 0.24
C GLU A 110 -2.00 14.54 1.06
N GLY A 111 -0.85 14.35 0.41
CA GLY A 111 0.43 14.30 1.08
C GLY A 111 0.80 12.98 1.72
N ARG A 112 0.42 11.90 1.05
CA ARG A 112 1.00 10.59 1.29
C ARG A 112 2.05 10.37 0.20
N ASP A 113 3.21 11.04 0.32
CA ASP A 113 4.32 10.90 -0.63
C ASP A 113 4.87 9.47 -0.53
N GLY A 114 4.60 8.67 -1.55
CA GLY A 114 5.50 7.58 -1.90
C GLY A 114 6.61 8.19 -2.73
N THR A 115 7.77 8.46 -2.14
CA THR A 115 9.00 8.39 -2.91
C THR A 115 9.16 6.92 -3.30
N GLU A 116 8.54 6.53 -4.42
CA GLU A 116 8.83 5.27 -5.11
C GLU A 116 10.28 5.33 -5.64
N GLU A 117 11.27 5.40 -4.76
CA GLU A 117 12.47 4.62 -5.01
C GLU A 117 12.05 3.18 -4.70
N ALA A 118 11.55 2.50 -5.72
CA ALA A 118 11.64 1.05 -5.74
C ALA A 118 13.09 0.74 -5.40
N ALA A 119 13.37 0.24 -4.20
CA ALA A 119 14.73 -0.06 -3.78
C ALA A 119 15.34 -0.96 -4.85
N GLU A 120 16.17 -0.37 -5.72
CA GLU A 120 16.85 -1.09 -6.79
C GLU A 120 17.65 -2.19 -6.09
N GLY A 121 17.21 -3.43 -6.25
CA GLY A 121 17.84 -4.60 -5.64
C GLY A 121 16.95 -5.47 -4.75
N PHE A 122 15.67 -5.13 -4.49
CA PHE A 122 14.78 -6.09 -3.81
C PHE A 122 14.20 -7.13 -4.77
N PHE A 123 13.76 -6.73 -5.97
CA PHE A 123 13.22 -7.63 -6.98
C PHE A 123 14.29 -8.06 -7.98
N THR A 124 15.13 -9.00 -7.56
CA THR A 124 16.11 -9.67 -8.42
C THR A 124 15.54 -10.99 -8.96
N PRO A 125 16.14 -11.59 -10.01
CA PRO A 125 15.77 -12.94 -10.44
C PRO A 125 15.87 -13.99 -9.31
N VAL A 126 16.85 -13.82 -8.40
CA VAL A 126 16.98 -14.65 -7.20
C VAL A 126 15.78 -14.46 -6.27
N ALA A 127 15.38 -13.22 -6.02
CA ALA A 127 14.20 -12.93 -5.19
C ALA A 127 12.93 -13.56 -5.78
N ALA A 128 12.70 -13.43 -7.09
CA ALA A 128 11.55 -14.03 -7.76
C ALA A 128 11.53 -15.56 -7.63
N GLU A 129 12.69 -16.21 -7.79
CA GLU A 129 12.82 -17.65 -7.64
C GLU A 129 12.61 -18.11 -6.20
N VAL A 130 13.17 -17.41 -5.22
CA VAL A 130 12.95 -17.69 -3.79
C VAL A 130 11.48 -17.54 -3.42
N PHE A 131 10.83 -16.45 -3.84
CA PHE A 131 9.40 -16.26 -3.57
C PHE A 131 8.55 -17.35 -4.23
N ARG A 132 8.89 -17.79 -5.44
CA ARG A 132 8.24 -18.93 -6.09
C ARG A 132 8.38 -20.22 -5.27
N LYS A 133 9.59 -20.52 -4.76
CA LYS A 133 9.83 -21.69 -3.91
C LYS A 133 9.05 -21.61 -2.59
N LEU A 134 9.07 -20.47 -1.90
CA LEU A 134 8.27 -20.23 -0.69
C LEU A 134 6.77 -20.36 -0.94
N MET A 135 6.28 -19.86 -2.08
CA MET A 135 4.88 -20.02 -2.47
C MET A 135 4.52 -21.49 -2.66
N ASN A 136 5.33 -22.25 -3.39
CA ASN A 136 5.10 -23.68 -3.55
C ASN A 136 5.16 -24.43 -2.22
N TYR A 137 6.09 -24.05 -1.34
CA TYR A 137 6.21 -24.62 -0.01
C TYR A 137 4.94 -24.41 0.82
N THR A 138 4.39 -23.20 0.83
CA THR A 138 3.14 -22.92 1.54
C THR A 138 1.91 -23.62 0.95
N GLN A 139 2.02 -24.12 -0.28
CA GLN A 139 1.01 -24.93 -0.96
C GLN A 139 1.27 -26.44 -0.87
N SER A 140 2.33 -26.89 -0.19
CA SER A 140 2.73 -28.30 -0.14
C SER A 140 1.87 -29.14 0.80
N THR A 141 1.34 -28.55 1.88
CA THR A 141 0.57 -29.25 2.92
C THR A 141 -0.69 -28.48 3.29
N ASP A 142 -1.72 -29.18 3.76
CA ASP A 142 -2.95 -28.55 4.22
C ASP A 142 -2.73 -27.63 5.44
N LYS A 143 -1.74 -27.96 6.29
CA LYS A 143 -1.30 -27.11 7.40
C LYS A 143 -0.94 -25.71 6.89
N TRP A 144 -0.08 -25.62 5.89
CA TRP A 144 0.37 -24.33 5.37
C TRP A 144 -0.70 -23.63 4.55
N LYS A 145 -1.45 -24.35 3.72
CA LYS A 145 -2.57 -23.79 2.95
C LYS A 145 -3.60 -23.14 3.84
N ASN A 146 -4.03 -23.83 4.90
CA ASN A 146 -5.03 -23.32 5.83
C ASN A 146 -4.51 -22.08 6.56
N PHE A 147 -3.27 -22.13 7.07
CA PHE A 147 -2.68 -20.98 7.76
C PHE A 147 -2.57 -19.75 6.84
N VAL A 148 -2.04 -19.91 5.63
CA VAL A 148 -1.95 -18.81 4.65
C VAL A 148 -3.33 -18.30 4.28
N GLY A 149 -4.29 -19.20 4.05
CA GLY A 149 -5.67 -18.86 3.73
C GLY A 149 -6.36 -18.03 4.81
N ASP A 150 -6.20 -18.42 6.08
CA ASP A 150 -6.78 -17.71 7.23
C ASP A 150 -6.22 -16.29 7.34
N ILE A 151 -4.90 -16.12 7.22
CA ILE A 151 -4.28 -14.79 7.28
C ILE A 151 -4.66 -13.94 6.06
N PHE A 152 -4.69 -14.53 4.88
CA PHE A 152 -5.14 -13.82 3.68
C PHE A 152 -6.59 -13.33 3.87
N PHE A 153 -7.49 -14.19 4.34
CA PHE A 153 -8.87 -13.82 4.64
C PHE A 153 -8.95 -12.72 5.71
N GLN A 154 -8.15 -12.79 6.77
CA GLN A 154 -8.14 -11.80 7.85
C GLN A 154 -7.78 -10.38 7.35
N PHE A 155 -6.78 -10.25 6.48
CA PHE A 155 -6.22 -8.95 6.09
C PHE A 155 -6.74 -8.43 4.75
N VAL A 156 -7.14 -9.34 3.86
CA VAL A 156 -7.61 -9.03 2.51
C VAL A 156 -9.14 -9.14 2.45
N GLY A 157 -9.73 -10.12 3.13
CA GLY A 157 -11.17 -10.36 3.10
C GLY A 157 -11.65 -11.00 1.79
N VAL A 158 -12.96 -11.02 1.58
CA VAL A 158 -13.63 -11.69 0.45
C VAL A 158 -13.85 -10.76 -0.76
N GLU A 159 -13.86 -9.43 -0.53
CA GLU A 159 -14.36 -8.43 -1.49
C GLU A 159 -13.38 -7.28 -1.78
N THR A 160 -12.07 -7.54 -1.81
CA THR A 160 -11.10 -6.51 -2.23
C THR A 160 -10.83 -6.56 -3.74
N PRO A 161 -10.66 -5.40 -4.41
CA PRO A 161 -10.06 -5.37 -5.74
C PRO A 161 -8.69 -6.07 -5.72
N PRO A 162 -8.20 -6.57 -6.86
CA PRO A 162 -6.89 -7.22 -6.93
C PRO A 162 -5.84 -6.29 -6.31
N LEU A 163 -5.12 -6.81 -5.31
CA LEU A 163 -4.05 -6.07 -4.65
C LEU A 163 -2.93 -5.80 -5.67
N PRO A 164 -2.25 -4.63 -5.61
CA PRO A 164 -1.03 -4.42 -6.37
C PRO A 164 -0.01 -5.53 -6.09
N ILE A 165 0.80 -5.88 -7.09
CA ILE A 165 1.78 -6.97 -6.99
C ILE A 165 2.73 -6.75 -5.80
N ASP A 166 3.20 -5.52 -5.59
CA ASP A 166 4.10 -5.20 -4.46
C ASP A 166 3.45 -5.46 -3.10
N LEU A 167 2.14 -5.27 -3.00
CA LEU A 167 1.39 -5.53 -1.77
C LEU A 167 1.12 -7.02 -1.57
N ILE A 168 0.90 -7.77 -2.65
CA ILE A 168 0.87 -9.23 -2.57
C ILE A 168 2.21 -9.73 -2.03
N LEU A 169 3.32 -9.17 -2.51
CA LEU A 169 4.66 -9.56 -2.06
C LEU A 169 4.90 -9.19 -0.60
N GLU A 170 4.51 -7.99 -0.16
CA GLU A 170 4.54 -7.64 1.26
C GLU A 170 3.65 -8.54 2.12
N LEU A 171 2.48 -8.96 1.62
CA LEU A 171 1.62 -9.93 2.32
C LEU A 171 2.32 -11.28 2.47
N LEU A 172 2.98 -11.75 1.42
CA LEU A 172 3.73 -13.01 1.44
C LEU A 172 4.92 -12.94 2.39
N ILE A 173 5.69 -11.85 2.37
CA ILE A 173 6.78 -11.62 3.32
C ILE A 173 6.23 -11.58 4.75
N PHE A 174 5.15 -10.84 4.99
CA PHE A 174 4.51 -10.79 6.29
C PHE A 174 4.11 -12.18 6.80
N ILE A 175 3.40 -12.96 5.99
CA ILE A 175 2.92 -14.30 6.36
C ILE A 175 4.10 -15.26 6.61
N THR A 176 5.14 -15.19 5.79
CA THR A 176 6.21 -16.20 5.80
C THR A 176 7.40 -15.84 6.70
N CYS A 177 7.68 -14.55 6.86
CA CYS A 177 8.93 -14.03 7.43
C CYS A 177 8.72 -13.14 8.66
N ASP A 178 7.55 -12.54 8.87
CA ASP A 178 7.30 -11.69 10.04
C ASP A 178 6.53 -12.44 11.14
N ARG A 179 5.45 -13.13 10.77
CA ARG A 179 4.53 -13.78 11.73
C ARG A 179 5.17 -14.98 12.45
N THR A 180 4.99 -15.01 13.76
CA THR A 180 5.48 -16.10 14.60
C THR A 180 4.40 -17.15 14.82
N LEU A 181 4.72 -18.42 14.58
CA LEU A 181 3.82 -19.55 14.82
C LEU A 181 3.88 -20.01 16.29
N PRO A 182 2.88 -20.79 16.76
CA PRO A 182 2.99 -21.49 18.03
C PRO A 182 4.30 -22.31 18.08
N GLY A 183 5.14 -22.02 19.08
CA GLY A 183 6.49 -22.59 19.20
C GLY A 183 7.64 -21.65 18.82
N GLY A 184 7.36 -20.40 18.43
CA GLY A 184 8.37 -19.35 18.27
C GLY A 184 9.08 -19.33 16.91
N LYS A 185 8.79 -20.29 16.03
CA LYS A 185 9.33 -20.34 14.66
C LYS A 185 8.43 -19.63 13.65
N LYS A 186 9.00 -19.19 12.56
CA LYS A 186 8.34 -18.62 11.37
C LYS A 186 8.31 -19.64 10.24
N ILE A 187 7.48 -19.45 9.21
CA ILE A 187 7.45 -20.36 8.05
C ILE A 187 8.82 -20.42 7.36
N ILE A 188 9.51 -19.28 7.25
CA ILE A 188 10.86 -19.24 6.67
C ILE A 188 11.87 -20.12 7.42
N ASP A 189 11.72 -20.30 8.73
CA ASP A 189 12.61 -21.19 9.50
C ASP A 189 12.40 -22.65 9.09
N TYR A 190 11.15 -23.10 8.98
CA TYR A 190 10.83 -24.46 8.49
C TYR A 190 11.28 -24.65 7.04
N PHE A 191 11.07 -23.65 6.19
CA PHE A 191 11.50 -23.71 4.80
C PHE A 191 13.02 -23.89 4.68
N LEU A 192 13.80 -23.09 5.41
CA LEU A 192 15.26 -23.19 5.43
C LEU A 192 15.74 -24.55 5.95
N GLU A 193 15.15 -25.05 7.05
CA GLU A 193 15.49 -26.35 7.64
C GLU A 193 15.20 -27.52 6.68
N GLU A 194 14.05 -27.51 6.02
CA GLU A 194 13.59 -28.62 5.17
C GLU A 194 14.19 -28.59 3.76
N ASN A 195 14.72 -27.45 3.31
CA ASN A 195 15.24 -27.27 1.94
C ASN A 195 16.73 -26.95 1.88
N ALA A 196 17.46 -27.00 3.00
CA ALA A 196 18.87 -26.62 3.09
C ALA A 196 19.76 -27.21 1.98
N GLU A 197 19.59 -28.49 1.65
CA GLU A 197 20.40 -29.17 0.62
C GLU A 197 20.02 -28.80 -0.82
N SER A 198 18.87 -28.17 -1.04
CA SER A 198 18.32 -27.85 -2.37
C SER A 198 18.44 -26.36 -2.75
N LEU A 199 18.88 -25.53 -1.81
CA LEU A 199 19.04 -24.09 -2.02
C LEU A 199 20.41 -23.79 -2.63
N ARG A 200 20.43 -22.86 -3.59
CA ARG A 200 21.69 -22.28 -4.06
C ARG A 200 22.19 -21.27 -3.04
N ALA A 201 23.50 -21.05 -2.98
CA ALA A 201 24.11 -20.11 -2.03
C ALA A 201 23.48 -18.70 -2.07
N GLU A 202 23.24 -18.16 -3.27
CA GLU A 202 22.59 -16.85 -3.46
C GLU A 202 21.13 -16.82 -2.95
N GLU A 203 20.41 -17.95 -3.05
CA GLU A 203 19.04 -18.07 -2.56
C GLU A 203 19.00 -18.14 -1.03
N GLU A 204 19.93 -18.90 -0.44
CA GLU A 204 20.10 -18.98 1.01
C GLU A 204 20.49 -17.63 1.60
N GLU A 205 21.45 -16.93 1.00
CA GLU A 205 21.87 -15.59 1.42
C GLU A 205 20.69 -14.60 1.40
N PHE A 206 19.92 -14.59 0.30
CA PHE A 206 18.73 -13.77 0.20
C PHE A 206 17.68 -14.14 1.28
N LEU A 207 17.42 -15.42 1.50
CA LEU A 207 16.49 -15.88 2.54
C LEU A 207 16.92 -15.47 3.93
N GLN A 208 18.21 -15.57 4.27
CA GLN A 208 18.73 -15.10 5.56
C GLN A 208 18.58 -13.58 5.71
N SER A 209 18.82 -12.81 4.64
CA SER A 209 18.61 -11.37 4.63
C SER A 209 17.14 -10.99 4.87
N ILE A 210 16.20 -11.66 4.19
CA ILE A 210 14.76 -11.44 4.37
C ILE A 210 14.28 -11.93 5.75
N ARG A 211 14.81 -13.04 6.24
CA ARG A 211 14.53 -13.56 7.59
C ARG A 211 14.93 -12.57 8.69
N ALA A 212 16.04 -11.86 8.50
CA ALA A 212 16.53 -10.82 9.39
C ALA A 212 15.91 -9.42 9.12
N SER A 213 15.08 -9.30 8.08
CA SER A 213 14.41 -8.06 7.75
C SER A 213 13.38 -7.66 8.80
N ARG A 214 13.07 -6.38 8.86
CA ARG A 214 12.00 -5.87 9.73
C ARG A 214 11.27 -4.72 9.07
N PHE A 215 9.94 -4.80 9.14
CA PHE A 215 9.06 -3.67 8.87
C PHE A 215 8.97 -2.75 10.10
N GLY A 216 8.84 -1.45 9.86
CA GLY A 216 8.68 -0.48 10.92
C GLY A 216 8.23 0.89 10.43
N LEU A 217 7.96 1.74 11.42
CA LEU A 217 7.90 3.19 11.24
C LEU A 217 9.12 3.77 11.92
N PHE A 218 9.76 4.70 11.24
CA PHE A 218 11.05 5.24 11.60
C PHE A 218 10.99 6.76 11.61
N ARG A 219 11.53 7.40 12.64
CA ARG A 219 11.78 8.84 12.62
C ARG A 219 13.19 9.11 12.13
N VAL A 220 13.36 10.05 11.21
CA VAL A 220 14.68 10.52 10.79
C VAL A 220 15.25 11.44 11.87
N GLU A 221 16.24 10.97 12.62
CA GLU A 221 16.90 11.77 13.67
C GLU A 221 18.02 12.62 13.09
N ALA A 222 18.79 12.10 12.13
CA ALA A 222 19.86 12.82 11.48
C ALA A 222 20.17 12.28 10.07
N ILE A 223 20.68 13.17 9.21
CA ILE A 223 21.23 12.83 7.90
C ILE A 223 22.75 12.91 8.00
N LEU A 224 23.43 11.78 7.81
CA LEU A 224 24.87 11.66 7.94
C LEU A 224 25.52 11.59 6.55
N ASN A 225 26.28 12.62 6.19
CA ASN A 225 27.05 12.69 4.94
C ASN A 225 26.24 12.44 3.65
N GLY A 226 24.93 12.73 3.67
CA GLY A 226 24.04 12.62 2.50
C GLY A 226 23.74 11.20 1.99
N THR A 227 24.33 10.17 2.59
CA THR A 227 24.26 8.76 2.14
C THR A 227 23.85 7.80 3.26
N ARG A 228 23.58 8.34 4.45
CA ARG A 228 23.14 7.57 5.61
C ARG A 228 22.10 8.35 6.39
N LEU A 229 21.14 7.60 6.94
CA LEU A 229 20.12 8.10 7.83
C LEU A 229 20.30 7.44 9.20
N LEU A 230 20.31 8.25 10.26
CA LEU A 230 20.10 7.76 11.62
C LEU A 230 18.60 7.80 11.89
N LEU A 231 18.02 6.64 12.18
CA LEU A 231 16.59 6.47 12.35
C LEU A 231 16.25 5.92 13.74
N THR A 232 15.18 6.43 14.36
CA THR A 232 14.58 5.79 15.55
C THR A 232 13.42 4.90 15.14
N ASP A 233 13.45 3.61 15.51
CA ASP A 233 12.33 2.68 15.30
C ASP A 233 11.27 2.86 16.38
N PHE A 234 10.04 3.26 16.00
CA PHE A 234 8.97 3.54 16.94
C PHE A 234 8.49 2.34 17.76
N TYR A 235 8.64 1.11 17.25
CA TYR A 235 8.12 -0.09 17.89
C TYR A 235 9.18 -0.82 18.72
N ARG A 236 10.45 -0.58 18.41
CA ARG A 236 11.60 -1.19 19.10
C ARG A 236 12.32 -0.21 20.04
N GLY A 237 12.15 1.09 19.84
CA GLY A 237 12.76 2.14 20.65
C GLY A 237 14.27 2.24 20.49
N ASN A 238 14.86 1.58 19.48
CA ASN A 238 16.28 1.62 19.20
C ASN A 238 16.59 2.47 17.96
N GLU A 239 17.81 2.99 17.93
CA GLU A 239 18.35 3.68 16.77
C GLU A 239 18.96 2.69 15.78
N VAL A 240 18.84 3.00 14.49
CA VAL A 240 19.33 2.19 13.39
C VAL A 240 19.95 3.09 12.33
N GLU A 241 21.13 2.72 11.83
CA GLU A 241 21.74 3.40 10.69
C GLU A 241 21.35 2.71 9.39
N VAL A 242 20.77 3.47 8.46
CA VAL A 242 20.32 3.00 7.14
C VAL A 242 21.13 3.68 6.04
N LEU A 243 21.72 2.86 5.17
CA LEU A 243 22.38 3.29 3.94
C LEU A 243 21.34 3.67 2.89
N VAL A 244 21.55 4.83 2.27
CA VAL A 244 20.78 5.31 1.11
C VAL A 244 21.76 5.78 0.03
N ARG A 245 21.35 5.73 -1.24
CA ARG A 245 22.21 6.23 -2.33
C ARG A 245 22.37 7.74 -2.25
N GLU A 246 21.26 8.41 -2.01
CA GLU A 246 21.15 9.83 -1.70
C GLU A 246 19.93 10.02 -0.80
N THR A 247 19.91 11.08 0.02
CA THR A 247 18.74 11.37 0.87
C THR A 247 17.56 11.95 0.09
N GLY A 248 17.79 12.49 -1.11
CA GLY A 248 16.74 13.11 -1.93
C GLY A 248 15.98 14.18 -1.15
N GLN A 249 14.66 14.00 -1.02
CA GLN A 249 13.74 14.88 -0.28
C GLN A 249 13.51 14.48 1.18
N ILE A 250 14.24 13.48 1.69
CA ILE A 250 14.11 13.07 3.10
C ILE A 250 14.75 14.14 3.97
N GLU A 251 13.99 14.64 4.94
CA GLU A 251 14.40 15.64 5.90
C GLU A 251 14.46 15.10 7.33
N GLN A 252 15.21 15.78 8.20
CA GLN A 252 15.19 15.47 9.62
C GLN A 252 13.78 15.68 10.20
N GLY A 253 13.32 14.74 11.00
CA GLY A 253 11.98 14.74 11.60
C GLY A 253 10.93 14.02 10.75
N ASP A 254 11.26 13.65 9.51
CA ASP A 254 10.38 12.83 8.68
C ASP A 254 10.07 11.49 9.33
N ILE A 255 8.87 10.99 9.04
CA ILE A 255 8.44 9.66 9.46
C ILE A 255 8.42 8.76 8.22
N ILE A 256 9.30 7.77 8.21
CA ILE A 256 9.43 6.80 7.13
C ILE A 256 8.73 5.52 7.52
N MET A 257 7.87 5.01 6.64
CA MET A 257 7.27 3.68 6.74
C MET A 257 7.91 2.79 5.67
N SER A 258 8.64 1.76 6.09
CA SER A 258 9.35 0.88 5.16
C SER A 258 9.77 -0.43 5.85
N ARG A 259 10.33 -1.34 5.05
CA ARG A 259 11.09 -2.48 5.52
C ARG A 259 12.58 -2.19 5.37
N ILE A 260 13.34 -2.53 6.41
CA ILE A 260 14.81 -2.49 6.37
C ILE A 260 15.35 -3.92 6.39
N ILE A 261 16.43 -4.14 5.67
CA ILE A 261 17.16 -5.41 5.58
C ILE A 261 18.64 -5.17 5.90
N PRO A 262 19.38 -6.18 6.39
CA PRO A 262 20.80 -6.03 6.66
C PRO A 262 21.57 -5.60 5.41
N ALA A 263 22.52 -4.68 5.58
CA ALA A 263 23.50 -4.35 4.56
C ALA A 263 24.71 -5.31 4.62
N GLU A 264 25.59 -5.25 3.63
CA GLU A 264 26.83 -6.05 3.59
C GLU A 264 27.73 -5.79 4.81
N ARG A 265 27.70 -4.57 5.34
CA ARG A 265 28.46 -4.19 6.53
C ARG A 265 27.65 -4.44 7.79
N GLU A 266 28.24 -5.19 8.72
CA GLU A 266 27.65 -5.48 10.03
C GLU A 266 27.23 -4.19 10.77
N GLY A 267 26.03 -4.23 11.35
CA GLY A 267 25.42 -3.10 12.06
C GLY A 267 24.74 -2.06 11.17
N LEU A 268 24.94 -2.10 9.84
CA LEU A 268 24.25 -1.22 8.90
C LEU A 268 23.06 -1.92 8.24
N TRP A 269 22.04 -1.11 7.95
CA TRP A 269 20.82 -1.53 7.28
C TRP A 269 20.68 -0.82 5.93
N ARG A 270 19.76 -1.28 5.10
CA ARG A 270 19.30 -0.60 3.89
C ARG A 270 17.80 -0.78 3.75
N PHE A 271 17.13 0.09 3.02
CA PHE A 271 15.72 -0.13 2.68
C PHE A 271 15.57 -1.36 1.77
N GLY A 272 14.56 -2.17 2.07
CA GLY A 272 14.25 -3.43 1.39
C GLY A 272 12.80 -3.43 0.93
N GLY A 273 12.54 -2.83 -0.23
CA GLY A 273 11.21 -2.72 -0.82
C GLY A 273 10.72 -1.28 -0.89
N ASN A 274 9.44 -1.08 -0.64
CA ASN A 274 8.80 0.23 -0.74
C ASN A 274 9.24 1.15 0.41
N LEU A 275 9.52 2.41 0.10
CA LEU A 275 9.75 3.48 1.05
C LEU A 275 8.62 4.51 0.93
N VAL A 276 8.10 4.94 2.08
CA VAL A 276 7.06 5.97 2.12
C VAL A 276 7.42 6.98 3.18
N THR A 277 7.52 8.24 2.80
CA THR A 277 7.68 9.36 3.73
C THR A 277 6.30 9.94 4.06
N LEU A 278 5.90 9.86 5.33
CA LEU A 278 4.60 10.30 5.81
C LEU A 278 4.65 11.78 6.18
N ARG A 279 3.80 12.59 5.54
CA ARG A 279 3.59 13.98 6.00
C ARG A 279 2.95 13.99 7.40
N PRO A 280 3.08 15.09 8.16
CA PRO A 280 2.60 15.16 9.54
C PRO A 280 1.12 14.80 9.75
N SER A 281 0.23 15.16 8.81
CA SER A 281 -1.19 14.81 8.87
C SER A 281 -1.42 13.30 8.74
N ALA A 282 -0.78 12.67 7.77
CA ALA A 282 -0.87 11.23 7.53
C ALA A 282 -0.21 10.42 8.67
N ALA A 283 0.92 10.90 9.18
CA ALA A 283 1.58 10.30 10.34
C ALA A 283 0.70 10.36 11.60
N LYS A 284 0.01 11.49 11.83
CA LYS A 284 -0.94 11.63 12.94
C LYS A 284 -2.13 10.68 12.80
N GLU A 285 -2.76 10.63 11.62
CA GLU A 285 -3.86 9.72 11.33
C GLU A 285 -3.47 8.26 11.58
N LEU A 286 -2.31 7.84 11.05
CA LEU A 286 -1.80 6.50 11.23
C LEU A 286 -1.45 6.20 12.68
N SER A 287 -0.88 7.17 13.41
CA SER A 287 -0.60 7.04 14.84
C SER A 287 -1.88 6.78 15.65
N ASP A 288 -2.94 7.53 15.38
CA ASP A 288 -4.23 7.37 16.07
C ASP A 288 -4.85 5.99 15.78
N LEU A 289 -4.74 5.50 14.54
CA LEU A 289 -5.19 4.15 14.15
C LEU A 289 -4.33 3.05 14.77
N ALA A 290 -3.00 3.19 14.71
CA ALA A 290 -2.07 2.24 15.26
C ALA A 290 -2.20 2.11 16.78
N GLY A 291 -2.52 3.21 17.48
CA GLY A 291 -2.83 3.17 18.91
C GLY A 291 -4.05 2.31 19.23
N LYS A 292 -5.11 2.37 18.40
CA LYS A 292 -6.29 1.50 18.52
C LYS A 292 -5.93 0.04 18.26
N TRP A 293 -5.21 -0.23 17.18
CA TRP A 293 -4.78 -1.60 16.86
C TRP A 293 -3.87 -2.18 17.94
N PHE A 294 -2.98 -1.38 18.51
CA PHE A 294 -2.11 -1.80 19.61
C PHE A 294 -2.93 -2.13 20.87
N TRP A 295 -3.94 -1.32 21.19
CA TRP A 295 -4.84 -1.59 22.30
C TRP A 295 -5.62 -2.90 22.10
N GLU A 296 -6.22 -3.11 20.93
CA GLU A 296 -6.92 -4.35 20.57
C GLU A 296 -6.00 -5.57 20.69
N PHE A 297 -4.78 -5.45 20.15
CA PHE A 297 -3.77 -6.49 20.24
C PHE A 297 -3.33 -6.76 21.68
N SER A 298 -3.15 -5.71 22.50
CA SER A 298 -2.79 -5.84 23.92
C SER A 298 -3.88 -6.55 24.72
N VAL A 299 -5.16 -6.22 24.50
CA VAL A 299 -6.29 -6.92 25.12
C VAL A 299 -6.31 -8.39 24.73
N ALA A 300 -6.14 -8.71 23.45
CA ALA A 300 -6.08 -10.09 22.96
C ALA A 300 -4.91 -10.88 23.56
N ASN A 301 -3.81 -10.20 23.89
CA ASN A 301 -2.60 -10.78 24.48
C ASN A 301 -2.51 -10.55 26.00
N LYS A 302 -3.64 -10.32 26.68
CA LYS A 302 -3.73 -10.19 28.15
C LYS A 302 -2.75 -9.16 28.76
N GLY A 303 -2.45 -8.10 28.02
CA GLY A 303 -1.55 -7.02 28.47
C GLY A 303 -0.05 -7.26 28.27
N TRP A 304 0.37 -8.39 27.70
CA TRP A 304 1.79 -8.72 27.48
C TRP A 304 2.34 -8.25 26.11
N ALA A 305 1.61 -7.40 25.40
CA ALA A 305 2.01 -6.92 24.09
C ALA A 305 3.21 -5.95 24.18
N THR A 306 4.26 -6.26 23.44
CA THR A 306 5.38 -5.33 23.16
C THR A 306 5.19 -4.68 21.79
N GLY A 307 5.86 -3.54 21.55
CA GLY A 307 5.87 -2.92 20.22
C GLY A 307 6.38 -3.87 19.13
N GLU A 308 7.42 -4.66 19.43
CA GLU A 308 7.93 -5.72 18.56
C GLU A 308 6.84 -6.74 18.19
N SER A 309 6.20 -7.34 19.19
CA SER A 309 5.17 -8.35 18.95
C SER A 309 3.98 -7.78 18.18
N PHE A 310 3.63 -6.52 18.42
CA PHE A 310 2.56 -5.85 17.70
C PHE A 310 2.90 -5.65 16.23
N ILE A 311 4.08 -5.09 15.92
CA ILE A 311 4.45 -4.80 14.53
C ILE A 311 4.68 -6.08 13.73
N GLN A 312 5.24 -7.13 14.34
CA GLN A 312 5.39 -8.46 13.73
C GLN A 312 4.04 -9.08 13.34
N GLU A 313 3.00 -8.84 14.14
CA GLU A 313 1.68 -9.44 13.95
C GLU A 313 0.72 -8.56 13.14
N ASN A 314 1.07 -7.29 12.90
CA ASN A 314 0.17 -6.30 12.30
C ASN A 314 0.80 -5.42 11.22
N SER A 315 2.06 -5.63 10.82
CA SER A 315 2.76 -4.80 9.80
C SER A 315 1.92 -4.62 8.52
N PHE A 316 1.22 -5.66 8.07
CA PHE A 316 0.40 -5.56 6.87
C PHE A 316 -0.81 -4.61 7.00
N ARG A 317 -1.29 -4.31 8.21
CA ARG A 317 -2.34 -3.27 8.42
C ARG A 317 -1.87 -1.90 7.94
N PHE A 318 -0.59 -1.59 8.14
CA PHE A 318 0.01 -0.31 7.76
C PHE A 318 0.03 -0.15 6.24
N TRP A 319 0.42 -1.22 5.52
CA TRP A 319 0.36 -1.23 4.07
C TRP A 319 -1.09 -1.15 3.53
N ARG A 320 -2.04 -1.82 4.18
CA ARG A 320 -3.47 -1.71 3.81
C ARG A 320 -4.03 -0.31 4.05
N TRP A 321 -3.70 0.32 5.17
CA TRP A 321 -4.08 1.71 5.44
C TRP A 321 -3.55 2.65 4.37
N LEU A 322 -2.30 2.44 3.93
CA LEU A 322 -1.69 3.26 2.90
C LEU A 322 -2.51 3.24 1.61
N ILE A 323 -3.01 2.09 1.14
CA ILE A 323 -3.70 1.99 -0.15
C ILE A 323 -5.20 2.33 -0.12
N GLY A 324 -5.74 2.64 1.06
CA GLY A 324 -7.18 2.86 1.26
C GLY A 324 -7.89 1.57 1.64
N ASN A 325 -8.77 1.68 2.65
CA ASN A 325 -9.60 0.57 3.14
C ASN A 325 -10.47 -0.04 2.04
#